data_AF-V6LP10-F1
#
_entry.id   AF-V6LP10-F1
#
_cell.length_a   1.000
_cell.length_b   1.000
_cell.length_c   1.000
_cell.angle_alpha   90.00
_cell.angle_beta   90.00
_cell.angle_gamma   90.00
#
_symmetry.space_group_name_H-M   'P 1'
#
loop_
_entity.id
_entity.type
_entity.pdbx_description
1 polymer ?
#
loop_
_entity_poly.entity_id
_entity_poly.type
_entity_poly.pdbx_seq_one_letter_code
_entity_poly.pdbx_strand_id
1 'polypeptide(L)'
;MGQDISNSDDNCPICLELLEENVYQLPCTHKIHRDCFQDLVINGSIQCPICRQSFMNSQNLLVAVQSQSVKSIREQVAQSILQQMPAEEIEENGGREKVLQDLLSEQDD
;
A
#
# COMPACT_ATOMS: atom_id res chain seq x y z
N MET A 1 12.50 35.04 37.49
CA MET A 1 11.79 33.75 37.36
C MET A 1 11.70 33.47 35.88
N GLY A 2 12.68 32.74 35.34
CA GLY A 2 12.69 32.35 33.94
C GLY A 2 11.60 31.31 33.74
N GLN A 3 10.61 31.63 32.93
CA GLN A 3 9.71 30.61 32.42
C GLN A 3 10.38 30.10 31.15
N ASP A 4 11.08 28.98 31.28
CA ASP A 4 11.49 28.14 30.16
C ASP A 4 10.23 27.81 29.36
N ILE A 5 10.08 28.48 28.23
CA ILE A 5 9.11 28.14 27.21
C ILE A 5 9.70 26.91 26.49
N SER A 6 9.76 25.78 27.19
CA SER A 6 10.17 24.52 26.61
C SER A 6 9.06 24.10 25.65
N ASN A 7 9.20 24.51 24.39
CA ASN A 7 8.32 24.14 23.29
C ASN A 7 8.46 22.62 23.05
N SER A 8 7.81 21.83 23.90
CA SER A 8 7.86 20.36 23.88
C SER A 8 7.28 19.75 22.59
N ASP A 9 6.72 20.60 21.71
CA ASP A 9 6.25 20.24 20.38
C ASP A 9 7.39 20.08 19.36
N ASP A 10 8.61 20.52 19.70
CA ASP A 10 9.78 20.45 18.83
C ASP A 10 10.75 19.31 19.18
N ASN A 11 10.45 18.47 20.17
CA ASN A 11 11.26 17.29 20.49
C ASN A 11 10.69 16.01 19.87
N CYS A 12 11.56 15.14 19.38
CA CYS A 12 11.16 13.83 18.93
C CYS A 12 10.78 12.95 20.12
N PRO A 13 9.57 12.36 20.17
CA PRO A 13 9.13 11.48 21.27
C PRO A 13 9.89 10.14 21.35
N ILE A 14 10.74 9.82 20.37
CA ILE A 14 11.46 8.55 20.30
C ILE A 14 12.86 8.70 20.91
N CYS A 15 13.65 9.67 20.46
CA CYS A 15 15.01 9.91 20.97
C CYS A 15 15.11 11.06 21.98
N LEU A 16 14.04 11.85 22.15
CA LEU A 16 13.96 13.05 23.02
C LEU A 16 14.85 14.24 22.57
N GLU A 17 15.41 14.18 21.36
CA GLU A 17 16.20 15.27 20.77
C GLU A 17 15.36 16.24 19.93
N LEU A 18 15.90 17.40 19.57
CA LEU A 18 15.20 18.44 18.81
C LEU A 18 14.94 18.01 17.35
N LEU A 19 13.76 18.36 16.82
CA LEU A 19 13.31 18.13 15.45
C LEU A 19 13.84 19.22 14.50
N GLU A 20 15.16 19.41 14.44
CA GLU A 20 15.80 20.42 13.58
C GLU A 20 15.97 19.93 12.14
N GLU A 21 16.42 18.70 11.96
CA GLU A 21 16.73 18.10 10.65
C GLU A 21 16.09 16.71 10.51
N ASN A 22 16.01 16.22 9.27
CA ASN A 22 15.50 14.86 8.98
C ASN A 22 14.11 14.57 9.57
N VAL A 23 13.23 15.56 9.65
CA VAL A 23 11.89 15.39 10.20
C VAL A 23 10.99 14.63 9.21
N TYR A 24 10.24 13.67 9.73
CA TYR A 24 9.17 12.95 9.07
C TYR A 24 7.84 13.30 9.74
N GLN A 25 6.86 13.70 8.94
CA GLN A 25 5.50 13.95 9.40
C GLN A 25 4.64 12.72 9.11
N LEU A 26 4.06 12.14 10.16
CA LEU A 26 3.12 11.03 10.06
C LEU A 26 1.78 11.48 9.44
N PRO A 27 0.98 10.54 8.88
CA PRO A 27 -0.37 10.85 8.36
C PRO A 27 -1.31 11.49 9.39
N CYS A 28 -1.08 11.22 10.68
CA CYS A 28 -1.78 11.83 11.81
C CYS A 28 -1.20 13.20 12.24
N THR A 29 -0.43 13.86 11.36
CA THR A 29 0.23 15.17 11.50
C THR A 29 1.34 15.32 12.56
N HIS A 30 1.58 14.31 13.39
CA HIS A 30 2.70 14.31 14.34
C HIS A 30 4.06 14.18 13.65
N LYS A 31 5.12 14.73 14.26
CA LYS A 31 6.47 14.78 13.70
C LYS A 31 7.45 13.97 14.54
N ILE A 32 8.34 13.23 13.87
CA ILE A 32 9.45 12.46 14.46
C ILE A 32 10.66 12.53 13.52
N HIS A 33 11.87 12.16 13.94
CA HIS A 33 12.98 12.01 12.99
C HIS A 33 12.73 10.83 12.02
N ARG A 34 13.25 10.92 10.80
CA ARG A 34 13.18 9.88 9.77
C ARG A 34 13.85 8.59 10.23
N ASP A 35 15.01 8.70 10.88
CA ASP A 35 15.73 7.54 11.41
C ASP A 35 14.92 6.88 12.53
N CYS A 36 14.35 7.68 13.44
CA CYS A 36 13.44 7.20 14.47
C CYS A 36 12.18 6.54 13.90
N PHE A 37 11.63 7.07 12.80
CA PHE A 37 10.52 6.43 12.08
C PHE A 37 10.93 5.09 11.48
N GLN A 38 12.11 5.01 10.87
CA GLN A 38 12.63 3.79 10.28
C GLN A 38 12.85 2.71 11.36
N ASP A 39 13.47 3.06 12.48
CA ASP A 39 13.63 2.16 13.62
C ASP A 39 12.28 1.70 14.19
N LEU A 40 11.31 2.60 14.28
CA LEU A 40 9.94 2.26 14.73
C LEU A 40 9.31 1.18 13.84
N VAL A 41 9.44 1.33 12.52
CA VAL A 41 8.92 0.37 11.53
C VAL A 41 9.70 -0.94 11.53
N ILE A 42 11.03 -0.90 11.60
CA ILE A 42 11.90 -2.09 11.65
C ILE A 42 11.58 -2.93 12.90
N ASN A 43 11.31 -2.27 14.03
CA ASN A 43 10.89 -2.93 15.27
C ASN A 43 9.43 -3.43 15.25
N GLY A 44 8.73 -3.28 14.12
CA GLY A 44 7.38 -3.81 13.91
C GLY A 44 6.25 -2.91 14.40
N SER A 45 6.53 -1.67 14.80
CA SER A 45 5.49 -0.73 15.20
C SER A 45 4.99 0.06 14.00
N ILE A 46 3.67 0.03 13.80
CA ILE A 46 2.96 0.73 12.72
C ILE A 46 2.02 1.83 13.23
N GLN A 47 2.15 2.17 14.51
CA GLN A 47 1.31 3.13 15.22
C GLN A 47 2.11 4.35 15.63
N CYS A 48 1.50 5.53 15.50
CA CYS A 48 2.09 6.77 15.98
C CYS A 48 2.35 6.68 17.50
N PRO A 49 3.57 6.99 17.99
CA PRO A 49 3.87 6.94 19.42
C PRO A 49 3.10 7.99 20.24
N ILE A 50 2.61 9.05 19.58
CA ILE A 50 1.92 10.16 20.24
C ILE A 50 0.41 9.91 20.34
N CYS A 51 -0.27 9.61 19.23
CA CYS A 51 -1.73 9.45 19.19
C CYS A 51 -2.21 8.01 18.96
N ARG A 52 -1.28 7.05 18.79
CA ARG A 52 -1.57 5.63 18.52
C ARG A 52 -2.32 5.34 17.22
N GLN A 53 -2.50 6.35 16.36
CA GLN A 53 -3.10 6.15 15.06
C GLN A 53 -2.16 5.37 14.15
N SER A 54 -2.68 4.32 13.53
CA SER A 54 -1.93 3.53 12.54
C SER A 54 -1.61 4.39 11.33
N PHE A 55 -0.33 4.45 10.97
CA PHE A 55 0.13 5.15 9.77
C PHE A 55 0.31 4.21 8.57
N MET A 56 0.23 2.88 8.82
CA MET A 56 0.00 1.90 7.76
C MET A 56 -1.49 1.63 7.64
N ASN A 57 -2.10 2.10 6.55
CA ASN A 57 -3.42 1.64 6.17
C ASN A 57 -3.30 0.21 5.64
N SER A 58 -4.21 -0.67 6.07
CA SER A 58 -4.33 -2.07 5.66
C SER A 58 -4.37 -2.28 4.14
N GLN A 59 -4.57 -1.20 3.38
CA GLN A 59 -4.54 -1.18 1.91
C GLN A 59 -3.13 -1.38 1.31
N ASN A 60 -2.04 -1.20 2.08
CA ASN A 60 -0.66 -1.41 1.58
C ASN A 60 0.06 -2.65 2.11
N LEU A 61 -0.44 -3.29 3.17
CA LEU A 61 0.04 -4.63 3.56
C LEU A 61 -0.44 -5.71 2.57
N LEU A 62 -1.50 -5.39 1.82
CA LEU A 62 -2.02 -6.20 0.72
C LEU A 62 -1.14 -6.15 -0.53
N VAL A 63 -0.06 -5.37 -0.61
CA VAL A 63 0.83 -5.44 -1.80
C VAL A 63 1.96 -6.48 -1.60
N ALA A 64 2.31 -6.81 -0.36
CA ALA A 64 3.25 -7.90 -0.06
C ALA A 64 2.56 -9.23 0.30
N VAL A 65 1.26 -9.21 0.60
CA VAL A 65 0.44 -10.40 0.91
C VAL A 65 -0.89 -10.35 0.14
N GLN A 66 -0.89 -9.88 -1.11
CA GLN A 66 -1.98 -10.22 -2.03
C GLN A 66 -1.79 -11.68 -2.43
N SER A 67 -2.30 -12.54 -1.56
CA SER A 67 -2.86 -13.84 -1.89
C SER A 67 -3.98 -13.67 -2.93
N GLN A 68 -3.65 -13.20 -4.14
CA GLN A 68 -4.41 -13.56 -5.31
C GLN A 68 -3.89 -14.94 -5.70
N SER A 69 -4.66 -15.96 -5.32
CA SER A 69 -4.56 -17.30 -5.87
C SER A 69 -4.25 -17.21 -7.37
N VAL A 70 -3.19 -17.89 -7.83
CA VAL A 70 -2.66 -17.91 -9.22
C VAL A 70 -3.67 -18.14 -10.35
N LYS A 71 -4.94 -18.46 -10.03
CA LYS A 71 -6.09 -18.39 -10.94
C LYS A 71 -6.35 -16.98 -11.49
N SER A 72 -5.93 -15.93 -10.78
CA SER A 72 -6.29 -14.54 -11.11
C SER A 72 -5.46 -13.94 -12.26
N ILE A 73 -4.22 -14.35 -12.49
CA ILE A 73 -3.39 -13.74 -13.54
C ILE A 73 -3.87 -14.14 -14.94
N ARG A 74 -4.12 -15.43 -15.18
CA ARG A 74 -4.63 -15.90 -16.48
C ARG A 74 -5.97 -15.26 -16.82
N GLU A 75 -6.83 -15.10 -15.82
CA GLU A 75 -8.14 -14.49 -15.97
C GLU A 75 -8.03 -12.97 -16.20
N GLN A 76 -7.11 -12.29 -15.50
CA GLN A 76 -6.79 -10.88 -15.75
C GLN A 76 -6.20 -10.65 -17.14
N VAL A 77 -5.33 -11.54 -17.62
CA VAL A 77 -4.74 -11.47 -18.97
C VAL A 77 -5.82 -11.72 -20.03
N ALA A 78 -6.64 -12.77 -19.88
CA ALA A 78 -7.73 -13.06 -20.80
C ALA A 78 -8.75 -11.91 -20.87
N GLN A 79 -9.11 -11.32 -19.73
CA GLN A 79 -9.98 -10.13 -19.68
C GLN A 79 -9.33 -8.91 -20.38
N SER A 80 -8.02 -8.75 -20.26
CA SER A 80 -7.28 -7.66 -20.91
C SER A 80 -7.21 -7.84 -22.43
N ILE A 81 -7.13 -9.09 -22.92
CA ILE A 81 -7.17 -9.43 -24.35
C ILE A 81 -8.55 -9.12 -24.92
N LEU A 82 -9.63 -9.51 -24.22
CA LEU A 82 -11.02 -9.22 -24.62
C LEU A 82 -11.33 -7.73 -24.77
N GLN A 83 -10.65 -6.88 -24.01
CA GLN A 83 -10.84 -5.43 -24.09
C GLN A 83 -10.14 -4.80 -25.30
N GLN A 84 -9.14 -5.48 -25.87
CA GLN A 84 -8.39 -5.02 -27.03
C GLN A 84 -8.94 -5.56 -28.36
N MET A 85 -9.84 -6.55 -28.31
CA MET A 85 -10.52 -7.10 -29.48
C MET A 85 -11.66 -6.19 -29.96
N PRO A 86 -11.83 -6.01 -31.29
CA PRO A 86 -12.97 -5.30 -31.85
C PRO A 86 -14.29 -6.05 -31.57
N ALA A 87 -15.38 -5.31 -31.41
CA ALA A 87 -16.68 -5.88 -31.01
C ALA A 87 -17.22 -6.92 -32.00
N GLU A 88 -16.95 -6.73 -33.30
CA GLU A 88 -17.36 -7.61 -34.40
C GLU A 88 -16.76 -9.03 -34.24
N GLU A 89 -15.49 -9.10 -33.84
CA GLU A 89 -14.78 -10.37 -33.65
C GLU A 89 -15.22 -11.08 -32.35
N ILE A 90 -15.57 -10.32 -31.32
CA ILE A 90 -16.14 -10.88 -30.08
C ILE A 90 -17.51 -11.51 -30.35
N GLU A 91 -18.34 -10.87 -31.16
CA GLU A 91 -19.67 -11.38 -31.52
C GLU A 91 -19.59 -12.61 -32.42
N GLU A 92 -18.69 -12.62 -33.41
CA GLU A 92 -18.45 -13.78 -34.29
C GLU A 92 -18.02 -15.01 -33.49
N ASN A 93 -17.22 -14.81 -32.44
CA ASN A 93 -16.77 -15.87 -31.55
C ASN A 93 -17.79 -16.23 -30.44
N GLY A 94 -19.04 -15.78 -30.54
CA GLY A 94 -20.13 -16.18 -29.64
C GLY A 94 -20.18 -15.41 -28.32
N GLY A 95 -19.56 -14.23 -28.26
CA GLY A 95 -19.63 -13.30 -27.13
C GLY A 95 -18.50 -13.44 -26.13
N ARG A 96 -18.38 -12.42 -25.26
CA ARG A 96 -17.27 -12.27 -24.29
C ARG A 96 -17.08 -13.48 -23.39
N GLU A 97 -18.18 -14.10 -22.94
CA GLU A 97 -18.15 -15.26 -22.06
C GLU A 97 -17.48 -16.46 -22.72
N LYS A 98 -17.83 -16.74 -23.99
CA LYS A 98 -17.29 -17.88 -24.73
C LYS A 98 -15.81 -17.70 -25.05
N VAL A 99 -15.43 -16.51 -25.50
CA VAL A 99 -14.02 -16.18 -25.76
C VAL A 99 -13.19 -16.24 -24.48
N LEU A 100 -13.73 -15.81 -23.33
CA LEU A 100 -13.06 -15.96 -22.04
C LEU A 100 -12.84 -17.44 -21.68
N GLN A 101 -13.85 -18.27 -21.88
CA GLN A 101 -13.78 -19.70 -21.61
C GLN A 101 -12.73 -20.39 -22.50
N ASP A 102 -12.69 -20.03 -23.78
CA ASP A 102 -11.76 -20.58 -24.76
C ASP A 102 -10.30 -20.22 -24.39
N LEU A 103 -10.00 -18.95 -24.11
CA LEU A 103 -8.66 -18.48 -23.68
C LEU A 103 -8.17 -19.12 -22.37
N LEU A 104 -9.09 -19.54 -21.50
CA LEU A 104 -8.77 -20.19 -20.23
C LEU A 104 -8.61 -21.71 -20.35
N SER A 105 -8.99 -22.29 -21.49
CA SER A 105 -8.99 -23.74 -21.75
C SER A 105 -7.71 -24.25 -22.43
N GLU A 106 -6.84 -23.37 -22.94
CA GLU A 106 -5.65 -23.73 -23.74
C GLU A 106 -4.44 -24.24 -22.94
N GLN A 107 -4.63 -24.73 -21.70
CA GLN A 107 -3.55 -25.27 -20.86
C GLN A 107 -3.93 -26.59 -20.22
N ASP A 108 -4.10 -27.63 -21.02
CA ASP A 108 -4.04 -29.03 -20.58
C ASP A 108 -3.52 -29.90 -21.75
N ASP A 109 -2.25 -29.73 -22.12
CA ASP A 109 -1.45 -30.69 -22.91
C ASP A 109 0.02 -30.68 -22.46
#